data_AF-D5B9F4-F1
#
_entry.id   AF-D5B9F4-F1
#
_cell.length_a   1.000
_cell.length_b   1.000
_cell.length_c   1.000
_cell.angle_alpha   90.00
_cell.angle_beta   90.00
_cell.angle_gamma   90.00
#
_symmetry.space_group_name_H-M   'P 1'
#
loop_
_entity.id
_entity.type
_entity.pdbx_description
1 polymer ?
#
loop_
_entity_poly.entity_id
_entity_poly.type
_entity_poly.pdbx_seq_one_letter_code
_entity_poly.pdbx_strand_id
1 'polypeptide(L)'
;MGNSFIKWKTLVRWCAILYGVYSFFLLIEVLDFLSLLHTKTPNQTPTYTLINVVYVIIEMIICLVMTFYYAVLPLPTFSKSYRKTLYGGLLVLVFRIVMVYYLYIYTTPEYRWVPYIYKTANALSDFMRIVFLPLPIIMGVIASWFWWKNRKNLHP
;
A
#
# COMPACT_ATOMS: atom_id res chain seq x y z
N MET A 1 -13.35 -14.30 -25.50
CA MET A 1 -12.19 -13.57 -24.94
C MET A 1 -12.53 -12.24 -24.25
N GLY A 2 -13.59 -11.51 -24.63
CA GLY A 2 -13.84 -10.14 -24.13
C GLY A 2 -14.16 -9.96 -22.63
N ASN A 3 -15.00 -10.82 -22.03
CA ASN A 3 -15.54 -10.56 -20.68
C ASN A 3 -14.47 -10.68 -19.55
N SER A 4 -13.60 -11.69 -19.62
CA SER A 4 -12.55 -11.89 -18.60
C SER A 4 -11.46 -10.82 -18.64
N PHE A 5 -11.13 -10.30 -19.83
CA PHE A 5 -10.15 -9.22 -20.00
C PHE A 5 -10.68 -7.89 -19.46
N ILE A 6 -11.95 -7.57 -19.72
CA ILE A 6 -12.61 -6.37 -19.19
C ILE A 6 -12.65 -6.43 -17.66
N LYS A 7 -13.09 -7.56 -17.09
CA LYS A 7 -13.11 -7.76 -15.62
C LYS A 7 -11.74 -7.61 -14.99
N TRP A 8 -10.70 -8.20 -15.60
CA TRP A 8 -9.32 -8.07 -15.12
C TRP A 8 -8.83 -6.62 -15.15
N LYS A 9 -9.05 -5.89 -16.26
CA LYS A 9 -8.67 -4.48 -16.38
C LYS A 9 -9.35 -3.62 -15.31
N THR A 10 -10.64 -3.83 -15.08
CA THR A 10 -11.38 -3.11 -14.04
C THR A 10 -10.81 -3.39 -12.66
N LEU A 11 -10.52 -4.66 -12.36
CA LEU A 11 -9.96 -5.05 -11.07
C LEU A 11 -8.57 -4.46 -10.83
N VAL A 12 -7.70 -4.50 -11.85
CA VAL A 12 -6.37 -3.88 -11.82
C VAL A 12 -6.45 -2.36 -11.63
N ARG A 13 -7.39 -1.68 -12.29
CA ARG A 13 -7.63 -0.24 -12.08
C ARG A 13 -8.03 0.07 -10.66
N TRP A 14 -8.91 -0.74 -10.06
CA TRP A 14 -9.28 -0.57 -8.65
C TRP A 14 -8.09 -0.78 -7.72
N CYS A 15 -7.20 -1.74 -8.01
CA CYS A 15 -5.96 -1.88 -7.26
C CYS A 15 -5.12 -0.60 -7.33
N ALA A 16 -4.91 -0.05 -8.54
CA ALA A 16 -4.16 1.19 -8.71
C ALA A 16 -4.78 2.35 -7.92
N ILE A 17 -6.10 2.53 -7.97
CA ILE A 17 -6.80 3.57 -7.21
C ILE A 17 -6.60 3.40 -5.71
N LEU A 18 -6.81 2.18 -5.19
CA LEU A 18 -6.70 1.90 -3.76
C LEU A 18 -5.29 2.16 -3.23
N TYR A 19 -4.27 1.68 -3.96
CA TYR A 19 -2.87 1.94 -3.61
C TYR A 19 -2.53 3.43 -3.72
N GLY A 20 -3.06 4.13 -4.73
CA GLY A 20 -2.78 5.55 -4.96
C GLY A 20 -3.39 6.45 -3.90
N VAL A 21 -4.65 6.21 -3.54
CA VAL A 21 -5.34 6.92 -2.45
C VAL A 21 -4.60 6.72 -1.13
N TYR A 22 -4.18 5.49 -0.83
CA TYR A 22 -3.45 5.22 0.40
C TYR A 22 -2.07 5.86 0.42
N SER A 23 -1.33 5.79 -0.70
CA SER A 23 -0.03 6.46 -0.82
C SER A 23 -0.17 7.98 -0.63
N PHE A 24 -1.22 8.60 -1.17
CA PHE A 24 -1.46 10.03 -1.00
C PHE A 24 -1.81 10.39 0.44
N PHE A 25 -2.61 9.54 1.11
CA PHE A 25 -2.86 9.69 2.54
C PHE A 25 -1.57 9.61 3.37
N LEU A 26 -0.70 8.63 3.11
CA LEU A 26 0.58 8.52 3.82
C LEU A 26 1.50 9.71 3.54
N LEU A 27 1.45 10.31 2.35
CA LEU A 27 2.18 11.55 2.06
C LEU A 27 1.72 12.70 2.97
N ILE A 28 0.41 12.86 3.16
CA ILE A 28 -0.14 13.88 4.07
C ILE A 28 0.35 13.63 5.51
N GLU A 29 0.34 12.38 5.98
CA GLU A 29 0.86 12.02 7.31
C GLU A 29 2.36 12.34 7.44
N VAL A 30 3.17 12.03 6.42
CA VAL A 30 4.61 12.37 6.40
C VAL A 30 4.83 13.87 6.46
N LEU A 31 4.03 14.67 5.73
CA LEU A 31 4.12 16.13 5.78
C LEU A 31 3.72 16.68 7.17
N ASP A 32 2.69 16.11 7.81
CA ASP A 32 2.30 16.45 9.19
C ASP A 32 3.45 16.16 10.16
N PHE A 33 4.10 14.99 10.05
CA PHE A 33 5.26 14.63 10.87
C PHE A 33 6.45 15.57 10.67
N LEU A 34 6.77 15.92 9.42
CA LEU A 34 7.85 16.85 9.11
C LEU A 34 7.58 18.25 9.68
N SER A 35 6.32 18.70 9.65
CA SER A 35 5.92 19.98 10.22
C SER A 35 6.10 20.02 11.76
N LEU A 36 5.80 18.91 12.45
CA LEU A 36 5.94 18.77 13.90
C LEU A 36 7.41 18.72 14.34
N LEU A 37 8.32 18.24 13.48
CA LEU A 37 9.76 18.30 13.73
C LEU A 37 10.29 19.75 13.75
N HIS A 38 9.67 20.65 12.99
CA HIS A 38 10.07 22.06 12.89
C HIS A 38 9.41 22.94 13.95
N THR A 39 8.27 22.52 14.50
CA THR A 39 7.43 23.32 15.42
C THR A 39 7.36 22.66 16.79
N LYS A 40 8.50 22.59 17.49
CA LYS A 40 8.56 22.01 18.83
C LYS A 40 7.77 22.89 19.81
N THR A 41 6.54 22.50 20.14
CA THR A 41 5.80 23.18 21.20
C THR A 41 6.51 22.91 22.55
N PRO A 42 6.60 23.90 23.46
CA PRO A 42 7.50 23.80 24.63
C PRO A 42 7.23 22.64 25.61
N ASN A 43 6.12 21.91 25.48
CA ASN A 43 5.69 20.87 26.42
C ASN A 43 5.36 19.51 25.76
N GLN A 44 5.73 19.29 24.51
CA GLN A 44 5.56 17.99 23.85
C GLN A 44 6.91 17.27 23.76
N THR A 45 7.05 16.15 24.48
CA THR A 45 8.09 15.14 24.20
C THR A 45 7.80 14.48 22.84
N PRO A 46 8.76 13.89 22.11
CA PRO A 46 8.49 13.18 20.87
C PRO A 46 8.09 11.70 21.11
N THR A 47 6.94 11.23 20.59
CA THR A 47 6.48 9.82 20.74
C THR A 47 7.05 8.95 19.64
N TYR A 48 7.61 9.57 18.61
CA TYR A 48 8.14 8.90 17.46
C TYR A 48 9.65 8.80 17.61
N THR A 49 10.15 7.60 17.46
CA THR A 49 11.51 7.43 16.98
C THR A 49 11.51 7.79 15.49
N LEU A 50 12.61 8.37 15.01
CA LEU A 50 12.87 8.61 13.58
C LEU A 50 12.56 7.36 12.73
N ILE A 51 12.77 6.18 13.32
CA ILE A 51 12.51 4.85 12.77
C ILE A 51 11.05 4.72 12.30
N ASN A 52 10.06 5.13 13.11
CA ASN A 52 8.64 5.01 12.74
C ASN A 52 8.28 5.87 11.52
N VAL A 53 8.82 7.09 11.45
CA VAL A 53 8.61 7.99 10.31
C VAL A 53 9.25 7.41 9.04
N VAL A 54 10.46 6.87 9.15
CA VAL A 54 11.14 6.19 8.03
C VAL A 54 10.31 5.02 7.52
N TYR A 55 9.70 4.23 8.40
CA TYR A 55 8.84 3.11 8.00
C TYR A 55 7.58 3.57 7.27
N VAL A 56 6.92 4.64 7.72
CA VAL A 56 5.77 5.23 7.01
C VAL A 56 6.17 5.73 5.62
N ILE A 57 7.35 6.35 5.50
CA ILE A 57 7.90 6.78 4.20
C ILE A 57 8.14 5.58 3.28
N ILE A 58 8.72 4.50 3.80
CA ILE A 58 8.94 3.27 3.03
C ILE A 58 7.60 2.68 2.58
N GLU A 59 6.60 2.61 3.46
CA GLU A 59 5.27 2.10 3.10
C GLU A 59 4.59 2.96 2.03
N MET A 60 4.71 4.28 2.12
CA MET A 60 4.25 5.21 1.09
C MET A 60 4.90 4.90 -0.26
N ILE A 61 6.23 4.76 -0.30
CA ILE A 61 6.97 4.44 -1.53
C ILE A 61 6.51 3.11 -2.12
N ILE A 62 6.34 2.07 -1.29
CA ILE A 62 5.83 0.76 -1.75
C ILE A 62 4.43 0.90 -2.34
N CYS A 63 3.54 1.63 -1.68
CA CYS A 63 2.18 1.86 -2.18
C CYS A 63 2.18 2.63 -3.49
N LEU A 64 3.06 3.62 -3.64
CA LEU A 64 3.25 4.35 -4.88
C LEU A 64 3.78 3.45 -6.01
N VAL A 65 4.77 2.60 -5.73
CA VAL A 65 5.30 1.61 -6.69
C VAL A 65 4.18 0.65 -7.13
N MET A 66 3.38 0.16 -6.20
CA MET A 66 2.24 -0.73 -6.50
C MET A 66 1.15 0.00 -7.31
N THR A 67 0.92 1.29 -7.05
CA THR A 67 0.02 2.15 -7.85
C THR A 67 0.47 2.18 -9.30
N PHE A 68 1.74 2.51 -9.55
CA PHE A 68 2.28 2.56 -10.89
C PHE A 68 2.27 1.19 -11.55
N TYR A 69 2.69 0.15 -10.82
CA TYR A 69 2.66 -1.23 -11.30
C TYR A 69 1.27 -1.61 -11.83
N TYR A 70 0.20 -1.42 -11.05
CA TYR A 70 -1.15 -1.72 -11.49
C TYR A 70 -1.68 -0.75 -12.55
N ALA A 71 -1.27 0.53 -12.55
CA ALA A 71 -1.68 1.49 -13.56
C ALA A 71 -1.15 1.13 -14.96
N VAL A 72 0.10 0.65 -15.04
CA VAL A 72 0.76 0.31 -16.31
C VAL A 72 0.52 -1.13 -16.76
N LEU A 73 0.13 -2.02 -15.83
CA LEU A 73 -0.11 -3.44 -16.12
C LEU A 73 -1.04 -3.73 -17.31
N PRO A 74 -2.14 -2.96 -17.54
CA PRO A 74 -3.04 -3.18 -18.67
C PRO A 74 -2.47 -2.77 -20.04
N LEU A 75 -1.30 -2.11 -20.08
CA LEU A 75 -0.70 -1.62 -21.30
C LEU A 75 -0.10 -2.78 -22.14
N PRO A 76 -0.23 -2.72 -23.47
CA PRO A 76 0.20 -3.82 -24.35
C PRO A 76 1.71 -4.11 -24.28
N THR A 77 2.53 -3.12 -23.91
CA THR A 77 3.99 -3.24 -23.77
C THR A 77 4.42 -4.28 -22.73
N PHE A 78 3.61 -4.49 -21.69
CA PHE A 78 3.92 -5.42 -20.60
C PHE A 78 3.46 -6.86 -20.87
N SER A 79 2.78 -7.13 -22.00
CA SER A 79 2.32 -8.48 -22.36
C SER A 79 3.47 -9.43 -22.75
N LYS A 80 4.53 -8.88 -23.37
CA LYS A 80 5.67 -9.67 -23.90
C LYS A 80 6.46 -10.41 -22.82
N SER A 81 6.42 -9.96 -21.57
CA SER A 81 7.14 -10.57 -20.45
C SER A 81 6.24 -10.74 -19.22
N TYR A 82 5.00 -11.19 -19.43
CA TYR A 82 3.95 -11.28 -18.40
C TYR A 82 4.39 -12.01 -17.12
N ARG A 83 5.23 -13.07 -17.23
CA ARG A 83 5.73 -13.81 -16.07
C ARG A 83 6.62 -12.94 -15.18
N LYS A 84 7.57 -12.22 -15.76
CA LYS A 84 8.48 -11.34 -14.99
C LYS A 84 7.70 -10.22 -14.31
N THR A 85 6.74 -9.63 -15.02
CA THR A 85 5.87 -8.59 -14.48
C THR A 85 5.05 -9.12 -13.30
N LEU A 86 4.41 -10.29 -13.44
CA LEU A 86 3.65 -10.94 -12.37
C LEU A 86 4.52 -11.25 -11.15
N TYR A 87 5.70 -11.85 -11.34
CA TYR A 87 6.60 -12.17 -10.24
C TYR A 87 7.16 -10.93 -9.54
N GLY A 88 7.48 -9.87 -10.30
CA GLY A 88 7.88 -8.58 -9.73
C GLY A 88 6.80 -7.98 -8.85
N GLY A 89 5.54 -7.96 -9.32
CA GLY A 89 4.41 -7.48 -8.52
C GLY A 89 4.14 -8.32 -7.28
N LEU A 90 4.24 -9.66 -7.40
CA LEU A 90 4.09 -10.57 -6.25
C LEU A 90 5.18 -10.36 -5.20
N LEU A 91 6.43 -10.14 -5.63
CA LEU A 91 7.54 -9.88 -4.71
C LEU A 91 7.30 -8.59 -3.90
N VAL A 92 6.89 -7.51 -4.56
CA VAL A 92 6.56 -6.24 -3.88
C VAL A 92 5.34 -6.40 -2.96
N LEU A 93 4.33 -7.17 -3.38
CA LEU A 93 3.15 -7.47 -2.56
C LEU A 93 3.52 -8.26 -1.29
N VAL A 94 4.36 -9.29 -1.42
CA VAL A 94 4.84 -10.08 -0.26
C VAL A 94 5.67 -9.21 0.66
N PHE A 95 6.56 -8.38 0.11
CA PHE A 95 7.34 -7.43 0.90
C PHE A 95 6.42 -6.48 1.69
N ARG A 96 5.35 -5.99 1.08
CA ARG A 96 4.33 -5.17 1.78
C ARG A 96 3.66 -5.94 2.91
N ILE A 97 3.24 -7.19 2.68
CA ILE A 97 2.61 -8.02 3.73
C ILE A 97 3.55 -8.18 4.93
N VAL A 98 4.83 -8.46 4.68
CA VAL A 98 5.85 -8.59 5.74
C VAL A 98 6.04 -7.28 6.49
N MET A 99 6.14 -6.15 5.77
CA MET A 99 6.25 -4.82 6.38
C MET A 99 5.04 -4.49 7.27
N VAL A 100 3.82 -4.72 6.76
CA VAL A 100 2.59 -4.50 7.52
C VAL A 100 2.54 -5.38 8.77
N TYR A 101 2.90 -6.67 8.64
CA TYR A 101 2.99 -7.56 9.79
C TYR A 101 4.02 -7.08 10.82
N TYR A 102 5.22 -6.73 10.36
CA TYR A 102 6.28 -6.26 11.24
C TYR A 102 5.87 -5.00 12.01
N LEU A 103 5.33 -3.99 11.31
CA LEU A 103 5.02 -2.68 11.86
C LEU A 103 3.79 -2.63 12.75
N TYR A 104 2.75 -3.40 12.39
CA TYR A 104 1.45 -3.29 13.05
C TYR A 104 1.18 -4.45 14.00
N ILE A 105 1.85 -5.60 13.83
CA ILE A 105 1.58 -6.83 14.59
C ILE A 105 2.76 -7.26 15.46
N TYR A 106 4.00 -7.19 14.97
CA TYR A 106 5.17 -7.73 15.69
C TYR A 106 5.83 -6.76 16.67
N THR A 107 6.04 -5.50 16.27
CA THR A 107 6.70 -4.48 17.12
C THR A 107 5.81 -3.95 18.26
N THR A 108 4.56 -4.41 18.35
CA THR A 108 3.51 -3.89 19.23
C THR A 108 3.06 -4.82 20.39
N PRO A 109 3.92 -5.53 21.17
CA PRO A 109 3.42 -6.25 22.35
C PRO A 109 2.93 -5.34 23.49
N GLU A 110 3.41 -4.09 23.61
CA GLU A 110 3.07 -3.20 24.74
C GLU A 110 1.94 -2.20 24.46
N TYR A 111 1.58 -1.95 23.20
CA TYR A 111 0.62 -0.91 22.80
C TYR A 111 -0.35 -1.44 21.74
N ARG A 112 -1.22 -2.38 22.13
CA ARG A 112 -2.06 -3.16 21.20
C ARG A 112 -3.00 -2.34 20.31
N TRP A 113 -3.38 -1.12 20.69
CA TRP A 113 -4.39 -0.32 19.98
C TRP A 113 -4.20 1.19 20.19
N VAL A 114 -2.95 1.65 20.32
CA VAL A 114 -2.69 3.10 20.31
C VAL A 114 -1.85 3.39 19.09
N PRO A 115 -2.41 3.98 18.02
CA PRO A 115 -1.57 4.53 16.97
C PRO A 115 -0.69 5.55 17.68
N TYR A 116 0.61 5.27 17.76
CA TYR A 116 1.56 6.22 18.32
C TYR A 116 1.43 7.52 17.53
N ILE A 117 0.70 8.47 18.10
CA ILE A 117 0.50 9.80 17.58
C ILE A 117 0.37 10.73 18.81
N TYR A 118 1.17 11.81 18.92
CA TYR A 118 0.92 12.92 19.88
C TYR A 118 -0.25 13.82 19.41
N LYS A 119 -1.30 13.15 18.95
CA LYS A 119 -2.58 13.64 18.46
C LYS A 119 -3.46 12.41 18.66
N THR A 120 -4.64 12.56 19.26
CA THR A 120 -5.67 11.53 19.05
C THR A 120 -5.69 11.23 17.55
N ALA A 121 -5.50 9.97 17.16
CA ALA A 121 -5.63 9.62 15.75
C ALA A 121 -6.95 10.23 15.28
N ASN A 122 -6.84 11.15 14.33
CA ASN A 122 -8.05 11.71 13.77
C ASN A 122 -8.82 10.51 13.19
N ALA A 123 -10.14 10.45 13.35
CA ALA A 123 -10.95 9.30 12.95
C ALA A 123 -10.67 8.88 11.49
N LEU A 124 -10.23 9.82 10.65
CA LEU A 124 -9.75 9.57 9.29
C LEU A 124 -8.48 8.69 9.24
N SER A 125 -7.47 8.93 10.07
CA SER A 125 -6.21 8.16 10.08
C SER A 125 -6.46 6.72 10.52
N ASP A 126 -7.27 6.52 11.55
CA ASP A 126 -7.69 5.18 11.99
C ASP A 126 -8.49 4.46 10.91
N PHE A 127 -9.48 5.13 10.31
CA PHE A 127 -10.26 4.59 9.21
C PHE A 127 -9.36 4.17 8.03
N MET A 128 -8.44 5.05 7.62
CA MET A 128 -7.53 4.77 6.51
C MET A 128 -6.63 3.57 6.82
N ARG A 129 -6.12 3.43 8.04
CA ARG A 129 -5.30 2.28 8.44
C ARG A 129 -6.12 0.99 8.54
N ILE A 130 -7.32 1.02 9.10
CA ILE A 130 -8.17 -0.18 9.20
C ILE A 130 -8.57 -0.69 7.80
N VAL A 131 -8.86 0.21 6.87
CA VAL A 131 -9.35 -0.15 5.54
C VAL A 131 -8.22 -0.37 4.54
N PHE A 132 -7.32 0.60 4.38
CA PHE A 132 -6.33 0.60 3.29
C PHE A 132 -5.04 -0.16 3.60
N LEU A 133 -4.87 -0.63 4.83
CA LEU A 133 -3.82 -1.58 5.16
C LEU A 133 -4.18 -2.97 4.58
N PRO A 134 -5.34 -3.60 4.89
CA PRO A 134 -5.70 -4.91 4.34
C PRO A 134 -6.31 -4.86 2.93
N LEU A 135 -7.17 -3.88 2.61
CA LEU A 135 -7.99 -3.94 1.38
C LEU A 135 -7.17 -3.98 0.07
N PRO A 136 -6.13 -3.15 -0.13
CA PRO A 136 -5.35 -3.19 -1.36
C PRO A 136 -4.47 -4.46 -1.44
N ILE A 137 -4.13 -5.07 -0.29
CA ILE A 137 -3.45 -6.38 -0.27
C ILE A 137 -4.39 -7.45 -0.79
N ILE A 138 -5.60 -7.54 -0.23
CA ILE A 138 -6.62 -8.51 -0.65
C ILE A 138 -6.92 -8.34 -2.14
N MET A 139 -7.16 -7.11 -2.60
CA MET A 139 -7.41 -6.82 -4.01
C MET A 139 -6.23 -7.20 -4.89
N GLY A 140 -4.99 -6.94 -4.46
CA GLY A 140 -3.78 -7.32 -5.19
C GLY A 140 -3.60 -8.84 -5.31
N VAL A 141 -3.94 -9.60 -4.27
CA VAL A 141 -3.96 -11.07 -4.29
C VAL A 141 -5.01 -11.57 -5.29
N ILE A 142 -6.23 -11.05 -5.22
CA ILE A 142 -7.32 -11.41 -6.15
C ILE A 142 -6.92 -11.09 -7.59
N ALA A 143 -6.29 -9.93 -7.83
CA ALA A 143 -5.81 -9.52 -9.16
C ALA A 143 -4.79 -10.50 -9.73
N SER A 144 -3.81 -10.85 -8.91
CA SER A 144 -2.72 -11.76 -9.28
C SER A 144 -3.24 -13.17 -9.54
N TRP A 145 -4.17 -13.65 -8.70
CA TRP A 145 -4.82 -14.95 -8.89
C TRP A 145 -5.68 -14.99 -10.15
N PHE A 146 -6.50 -13.96 -10.38
CA PHE A 146 -7.34 -13.86 -11.58
C PHE A 146 -6.48 -13.86 -12.85
N TRP A 147 -5.36 -13.12 -12.83
CA TRP A 147 -4.41 -13.09 -13.93
C TRP A 147 -3.79 -14.46 -14.19
N TRP A 148 -3.29 -15.12 -13.14
CA TRP A 148 -2.69 -16.46 -13.25
C TRP A 148 -3.66 -17.50 -13.82
N LYS A 149 -4.92 -17.48 -13.35
CA LYS A 149 -5.99 -18.39 -13.80
C LYS A 149 -6.37 -18.16 -15.26
N ASN A 150 -6.41 -16.89 -15.71
CA ASN A 150 -6.86 -16.52 -17.04
C ASN A 150 -5.73 -16.24 -18.04
N ARG A 151 -4.48 -16.57 -17.72
CA ARG A 151 -3.29 -16.23 -18.52
C ARG A 151 -3.40 -16.54 -20.02
N LYS A 152 -3.96 -17.71 -20.38
CA LYS A 152 -4.15 -18.12 -21.79
C LYS A 152 -5.15 -17.25 -22.56
N ASN A 153 -6.08 -16.62 -21.86
CA ASN A 153 -7.11 -15.74 -22.44
C ASN A 153 -6.68 -14.28 -22.45
N LEU A 154 -5.74 -13.90 -21.57
CA LEU A 154 -5.22 -12.54 -21.42
C LEU A 154 -3.97 -12.31 -22.29
N HIS A 155 -3.20 -13.36 -22.58
CA HIS A 155 -2.01 -13.37 -23.42
C HIS A 155 -2.06 -14.61 -24.35
N PRO A 156 -2.84 -14.56 -25.45
CA PRO A 156 -2.82 -15.60 -26.47
C PRO A 156 -1.48 -15.68 -27.21
#